data_AF-A0A968MQC9-F1
#
_entry.id   AF-A0A968MQC9-F1
#
_cell.length_a   1.000
_cell.length_b   1.000
_cell.length_c   1.000
_cell.angle_alpha   90.00
_cell.angle_beta   90.00
_cell.angle_gamma   90.00
#
_symmetry.space_group_name_H-M   'P 1'
#
loop_
_entity.id
_entity.type
_entity.pdbx_description
1 polymer ?
#
loop_
_entity_poly.entity_id
_entity_poly.type
_entity_poly.pdbx_seq_one_letter_code
_entity_poly.pdbx_strand_id
1 'polypeptide(L)'
;MKLKLFILIAIMFSHSDKNPEKPNIKIEKGGLYNPFLPFVNAPEGWSGNKVNNRNEFQNIESIRMPSFWDVIRWKLKKNPQEKEKKADQYALNVLQDTTFFSSKNDMMVWLGHSTFLIRINGLLIMTDPVFYDVPLVKRHHGLPFDPSLIKGLDYILISHNHRDHCDKKSLKLLGKNNPDAIVLAGLGMEKLLGKWISNTIQEAGWFQKYKTDSLISFVYLPAQHWSKRGLTDTNKQRLGFLCY
;
A
#
# COMPACT_ATOMS: atom_id res chain seq x y z
N MET A 1 -19.48 10.82 12.30
CA MET A 1 -18.52 11.33 11.31
C MET A 1 -18.14 10.15 10.42
N LYS A 2 -18.77 10.03 9.24
CA LYS A 2 -18.58 8.87 8.35
C LYS A 2 -17.20 8.99 7.70
N LEU A 3 -16.26 8.13 8.08
CA LEU A 3 -14.99 7.96 7.38
C LEU A 3 -15.34 7.38 6.00
N LYS A 4 -15.34 8.21 4.96
CA LYS A 4 -15.45 7.73 3.59
C LYS A 4 -14.08 7.15 3.22
N LEU A 5 -13.95 5.84 3.34
CA LEU A 5 -12.86 5.08 2.74
C LEU A 5 -13.08 5.13 1.22
N PHE A 6 -12.38 6.04 0.54
CA PHE A 6 -12.37 6.09 -0.92
C PHE A 6 -11.44 4.98 -1.42
N ILE A 7 -12.00 3.83 -1.77
CA ILE A 7 -11.36 2.87 -2.68
C ILE A 7 -12.04 3.09 -4.03
N LEU A 8 -11.37 3.82 -4.91
CA LEU A 8 -11.83 4.00 -6.29
C LEU A 8 -11.44 2.73 -7.06
N ILE A 9 -12.42 1.92 -7.45
CA ILE A 9 -12.22 0.73 -8.29
C ILE A 9 -12.50 1.18 -9.73
N ALA A 10 -11.52 1.07 -10.63
CA ALA A 10 -11.67 1.45 -12.03
C ALA A 10 -11.02 0.37 -12.92
N ILE A 11 -11.86 -0.53 -13.45
CA ILE A 11 -11.46 -1.67 -14.27
C ILE A 11 -11.18 -1.19 -15.70
N MET A 12 -9.94 -1.38 -16.20
CA MET A 12 -9.56 -1.16 -17.61
C MET A 12 -8.82 -2.39 -18.16
N PHE A 13 -9.35 -2.98 -19.24
CA PHE A 13 -8.80 -4.17 -19.91
C PHE A 13 -7.73 -3.81 -20.95
N SER A 14 -6.59 -4.52 -20.99
CA SER A 14 -5.60 -4.40 -22.09
C SER A 14 -4.54 -5.53 -22.06
N HIS A 15 -4.16 -6.06 -23.24
CA HIS A 15 -3.14 -7.11 -23.47
C HIS A 15 -1.69 -6.62 -23.30
N SER A 16 -0.74 -7.51 -22.94
CA SER A 16 0.70 -7.17 -22.73
C SER A 16 1.66 -8.28 -23.22
N ASP A 17 2.83 -7.85 -23.72
CA ASP A 17 3.98 -8.63 -24.22
C ASP A 17 5.23 -8.58 -23.30
N LYS A 18 6.16 -9.52 -23.53
CA LYS A 18 7.15 -10.12 -22.59
C LYS A 18 8.36 -9.29 -22.10
N ASN A 19 8.92 -9.78 -20.97
CA ASN A 19 10.26 -9.66 -20.34
C ASN A 19 10.76 -8.31 -19.76
N PRO A 20 11.34 -8.25 -18.52
CA PRO A 20 12.06 -7.06 -18.04
C PRO A 20 13.54 -7.31 -17.70
N GLU A 21 14.42 -6.47 -18.24
CA GLU A 21 15.76 -6.22 -17.69
C GLU A 21 15.69 -5.34 -16.42
N LYS A 22 16.72 -5.44 -15.56
CA LYS A 22 16.77 -4.84 -14.20
C LYS A 22 16.98 -3.31 -14.22
N PRO A 23 16.36 -2.51 -13.31
CA PRO A 23 16.24 -1.07 -13.49
C PRO A 23 17.33 -0.24 -12.80
N ASN A 24 17.85 0.75 -13.52
CA ASN A 24 18.37 1.99 -12.93
C ASN A 24 17.27 3.05 -13.00
N ILE A 25 16.82 3.55 -11.85
CA ILE A 25 15.82 4.63 -11.78
C ILE A 25 16.42 5.90 -12.39
N LYS A 26 15.91 6.35 -13.54
CA LYS A 26 16.38 7.58 -14.20
C LYS A 26 15.74 8.83 -13.59
N ILE A 27 16.57 9.82 -13.29
CA ILE A 27 16.14 11.20 -12.99
C ILE A 27 16.32 11.98 -14.29
N GLU A 28 15.25 12.23 -15.04
CA GLU A 28 15.29 13.15 -16.18
C GLU A 28 14.39 14.36 -15.91
N LYS A 29 14.75 15.49 -16.53
CA LYS A 29 14.17 16.84 -16.35
C LYS A 29 12.63 16.82 -16.44
N GLY A 30 11.93 16.63 -15.31
CA GLY A 30 10.47 16.73 -15.25
C GLY A 30 9.83 16.03 -14.06
N GLY A 31 10.41 14.94 -13.56
CA GLY A 31 9.86 14.18 -12.43
C GLY A 31 10.47 12.79 -12.34
N LEU A 32 10.27 12.10 -11.21
CA LEU A 32 10.82 10.74 -11.05
C LEU A 32 9.73 9.70 -11.31
N TYR A 33 10.04 8.76 -12.19
CA TYR A 33 9.18 7.68 -12.66
C TYR A 33 10.02 6.43 -12.99
N ASN A 34 9.38 5.29 -13.24
CA ASN A 34 10.03 4.09 -13.76
C ASN A 34 10.08 4.15 -15.31
N PRO A 35 11.23 4.25 -15.97
CA PRO A 35 11.30 4.40 -17.43
C PRO A 35 10.80 3.18 -18.22
N PHE A 36 10.61 2.04 -17.56
CA PHE A 36 10.15 0.80 -18.19
C PHE A 36 8.64 0.56 -18.05
N LEU A 37 7.92 1.45 -17.36
CA LEU A 37 6.47 1.35 -17.16
C LEU A 37 5.74 2.50 -17.87
N PRO A 38 4.69 2.23 -18.64
CA PRO A 38 3.94 3.27 -19.33
C PRO A 38 3.11 4.09 -18.34
N PHE A 39 2.94 5.37 -18.66
CA PHE A 39 1.90 6.19 -18.02
C PHE A 39 0.52 5.83 -18.59
N VAL A 40 -0.50 5.82 -17.74
CA VAL A 40 -1.90 5.55 -18.07
C VAL A 40 -2.76 6.57 -17.32
N ASN A 41 -3.65 7.25 -18.04
CA ASN A 41 -4.56 8.28 -17.50
C ASN A 41 -3.83 9.40 -16.72
N ALA A 42 -2.60 9.74 -17.14
CA ALA A 42 -1.85 10.82 -16.52
C ALA A 42 -2.41 12.19 -16.96
N PRO A 43 -2.37 13.23 -16.10
CA PRO A 43 -2.71 14.59 -16.48
C PRO A 43 -1.85 15.11 -17.64
N GLU A 44 -2.37 16.05 -18.43
CA GLU A 44 -1.62 16.69 -19.51
C GLU A 44 -0.31 17.32 -18.98
N GLY A 45 0.81 17.07 -19.67
CA GLY A 45 2.13 17.54 -19.25
C GLY A 45 2.74 16.79 -18.05
N TRP A 46 2.16 15.66 -17.61
CA TRP A 46 2.74 14.86 -16.54
C TRP A 46 4.09 14.28 -16.95
N SER A 47 5.11 14.54 -16.13
CA SER A 47 6.50 14.10 -16.36
C SER A 47 7.08 13.29 -15.20
N GLY A 48 6.21 12.78 -14.32
CA GLY A 48 6.56 11.94 -13.18
C GLY A 48 6.33 12.61 -11.83
N ASN A 49 6.58 11.86 -10.74
CA ASN A 49 6.33 12.36 -9.39
C ASN A 49 7.28 13.50 -9.06
N LYS A 50 6.72 14.58 -8.52
CA LYS A 50 7.49 15.73 -8.03
C LYS A 50 8.34 15.32 -6.82
N VAL A 51 9.58 15.79 -6.82
CA VAL A 51 10.52 15.66 -5.71
C VAL A 51 11.11 17.01 -5.36
N ASN A 52 11.41 17.23 -4.09
CA ASN A 52 12.15 18.41 -3.66
C ASN A 52 13.66 18.24 -3.92
N ASN A 53 14.44 19.30 -3.63
CA ASN A 53 15.90 19.31 -3.80
C ASN A 53 16.66 18.26 -2.94
N ARG A 54 15.96 17.57 -2.04
CA ARG A 54 16.49 16.47 -1.21
C ARG A 54 16.05 15.09 -1.71
N ASN A 55 15.47 15.01 -2.91
CA ASN A 55 14.84 13.82 -3.49
C ASN A 55 13.66 13.27 -2.66
N GLU A 56 13.04 14.10 -1.82
CA GLU A 56 11.87 13.72 -1.04
C GLU A 56 10.60 13.98 -1.84
N PHE A 57 9.63 13.09 -1.69
CA PHE A 57 8.35 13.14 -2.37
C PHE A 57 7.53 14.39 -2.00
N GLN A 58 6.84 14.97 -3.00
CA GLN A 58 5.89 16.07 -2.82
C GLN A 58 4.49 15.66 -3.29
N ASN A 59 3.47 15.99 -2.49
CA ASN A 59 2.07 15.83 -2.88
C ASN A 59 1.73 16.71 -4.11
N ILE A 60 0.75 16.29 -4.94
CA ILE A 60 0.28 17.07 -6.10
C ILE A 60 -0.25 18.42 -5.63
N GLU A 61 -1.03 18.41 -4.55
CA GLU A 61 -1.55 19.61 -3.90
C GLU A 61 -0.70 19.97 -2.67
N SER A 62 -0.47 21.28 -2.49
CA SER A 62 0.21 21.81 -1.32
C SER A 62 -0.69 21.72 -0.10
N ILE A 63 -0.39 20.78 0.80
CA ILE A 63 -1.07 20.71 2.10
C ILE A 63 -0.44 21.75 3.03
N ARG A 64 -1.27 22.55 3.70
CA ARG A 64 -0.82 23.34 4.85
C ARG A 64 -0.26 22.40 5.91
N MET A 65 1.06 22.37 6.08
CA MET A 65 1.66 21.67 7.20
C MET A 65 1.30 22.41 8.49
N PRO A 66 0.73 21.72 9.50
CA PRO A 66 0.48 22.35 10.79
C PRO A 66 1.81 22.81 11.39
N SER A 67 1.84 24.05 11.90
CA SER A 67 3.00 24.58 12.58
C SER A 67 3.24 23.84 13.90
N PHE A 68 4.44 23.97 14.47
CA PHE A 68 4.74 23.45 15.81
C PHE A 68 3.72 23.92 16.85
N TRP A 69 3.30 25.18 16.76
CA TRP A 69 2.28 25.76 17.63
C TRP A 69 0.88 25.19 17.41
N ASP A 70 0.53 24.80 16.18
CA ASP A 70 -0.74 24.13 15.90
C ASP A 70 -0.80 22.75 16.57
N VAL A 71 0.31 22.01 16.57
CA VAL A 71 0.42 20.70 17.24
C VAL A 71 0.32 20.84 18.76
N ILE A 72 1.03 21.80 19.36
CA ILE A 72 0.94 22.06 20.81
C ILE A 72 -0.48 22.46 21.18
N ARG A 73 -1.08 23.40 20.46
CA ARG A 73 -2.45 23.86 20.70
C ARG A 73 -3.45 22.71 20.59
N TRP A 74 -3.27 21.80 19.64
CA TRP A 74 -4.09 20.60 19.51
C TRP A 74 -3.92 19.62 20.68
N LYS A 75 -2.68 19.35 21.12
CA LYS A 75 -2.42 18.47 22.28
C LYS A 75 -2.99 19.00 23.59
N LEU A 76 -3.00 20.33 23.76
CA LEU A 76 -3.55 20.98 24.95
C LEU A 76 -5.08 21.12 24.90
N LYS A 77 -5.71 20.98 23.72
CA LYS A 77 -7.17 20.96 23.62
C LYS A 77 -7.69 19.67 24.24
N LYS A 78 -8.61 19.80 25.18
CA LYS A 78 -9.38 18.68 25.70
C LYS A 78 -10.14 18.02 24.57
N ASN A 79 -10.00 16.70 24.42
CA ASN A 79 -10.77 15.95 23.44
C ASN A 79 -12.25 15.98 23.87
N PRO A 80 -13.15 16.64 23.12
CA PRO A 80 -14.56 16.75 23.51
C PRO A 80 -15.23 15.38 23.59
N GLN A 81 -14.67 14.37 22.90
CA GLN A 81 -15.17 13.00 22.85
C GLN A 81 -14.42 12.03 23.78
N GLU A 82 -13.66 12.52 24.76
CA GLU A 82 -12.85 11.66 25.63
C GLU A 82 -13.69 10.68 26.44
N LYS A 83 -14.85 11.13 26.94
CA LYS A 83 -15.76 10.28 27.73
C LYS A 83 -16.40 9.22 26.86
N GLU A 84 -16.87 9.58 25.67
CA GLU A 84 -17.45 8.66 24.70
C GLU A 84 -16.43 7.61 24.27
N LYS A 85 -15.18 8.00 23.97
CA LYS A 85 -14.10 7.05 23.64
C LYS A 85 -13.77 6.08 24.78
N LYS A 86 -13.84 6.54 26.04
CA LYS A 86 -13.62 5.68 27.20
C LYS A 86 -14.81 4.76 27.48
N ALA A 87 -16.02 5.20 27.15
CA ALA A 87 -17.25 4.42 27.31
C ALA A 87 -17.51 3.46 26.14
N ASP A 88 -16.83 3.64 25.00
CA ASP A 88 -16.96 2.79 23.84
C ASP A 88 -16.38 1.39 24.12
N GLN A 89 -17.27 0.41 24.25
CA GLN A 89 -16.94 -1.01 24.40
C GLN A 89 -17.18 -1.79 23.10
N TYR A 90 -17.44 -1.09 21.99
CA TYR A 90 -17.72 -1.76 20.73
C TYR A 90 -16.53 -2.60 20.29
N ALA A 91 -16.74 -3.91 20.29
CA ALA A 91 -15.83 -4.87 19.70
C ALA A 91 -16.48 -5.43 18.43
N LEU A 92 -15.81 -5.24 17.30
CA LEU A 92 -16.20 -5.88 16.06
C LEU A 92 -16.13 -7.40 16.25
N ASN A 93 -17.23 -8.10 15.95
CA ASN A 93 -17.24 -9.55 15.97
C ASN A 93 -16.38 -10.07 14.80
N VAL A 94 -15.34 -10.83 15.11
CA VAL A 94 -14.45 -11.43 14.10
C VAL A 94 -15.05 -12.76 13.68
N LEU A 95 -15.55 -12.81 12.43
CA LEU A 95 -16.05 -14.04 11.84
C LEU A 95 -14.86 -14.97 11.52
N GLN A 96 -14.83 -16.12 12.17
CA GLN A 96 -13.86 -17.18 11.86
C GLN A 96 -14.42 -17.98 10.69
N ASP A 97 -14.05 -17.60 9.47
CA ASP A 97 -14.52 -18.22 8.24
C ASP A 97 -13.34 -18.52 7.30
N THR A 98 -13.17 -19.80 6.97
CA THR A 98 -12.13 -20.31 6.08
C THR A 98 -12.69 -20.69 4.70
N THR A 99 -13.97 -20.41 4.41
CA THR A 99 -14.60 -20.65 3.10
C THR A 99 -13.82 -20.06 1.94
N PHE A 100 -13.08 -18.98 2.20
CA PHE A 100 -12.16 -18.36 1.23
C PHE A 100 -11.17 -19.34 0.60
N PHE A 101 -10.67 -20.30 1.37
CA PHE A 101 -9.66 -21.25 0.92
C PHE A 101 -10.26 -22.40 0.11
N SER A 102 -11.54 -22.72 0.32
CA SER A 102 -12.27 -23.74 -0.46
C SER A 102 -13.00 -23.18 -1.68
N SER A 103 -13.37 -21.90 -1.64
CA SER A 103 -14.12 -21.23 -2.70
C SER A 103 -13.22 -20.83 -3.88
N LYS A 104 -13.77 -20.94 -5.09
CA LYS A 104 -13.17 -20.41 -6.32
C LYS A 104 -13.83 -19.11 -6.80
N ASN A 105 -14.89 -18.67 -6.13
CA ASN A 105 -15.64 -17.48 -6.50
C ASN A 105 -14.85 -16.21 -6.15
N ASP A 106 -15.09 -15.15 -6.91
CA ASP A 106 -14.58 -13.82 -6.57
C ASP A 106 -15.11 -13.39 -5.21
N MET A 107 -14.19 -12.98 -4.34
CA MET A 107 -14.49 -12.63 -2.96
C MET A 107 -13.36 -11.82 -2.33
N MET A 108 -13.69 -11.09 -1.27
CA MET A 108 -12.73 -10.30 -0.51
C MET A 108 -12.91 -10.55 0.98
N VAL A 109 -11.80 -10.75 1.69
CA VAL A 109 -11.75 -10.87 3.14
C VAL A 109 -10.98 -9.69 3.70
N TRP A 110 -11.59 -9.00 4.66
CA TRP A 110 -10.92 -7.95 5.42
C TRP A 110 -10.20 -8.55 6.63
N LEU A 111 -8.88 -8.36 6.71
CA LEU A 111 -8.01 -8.84 7.79
C LEU A 111 -7.69 -7.74 8.83
N GLY A 112 -8.41 -6.61 8.75
CA GLY A 112 -8.24 -5.43 9.59
C GLY A 112 -7.33 -4.37 8.96
N HIS A 113 -7.52 -3.12 9.41
CA HIS A 113 -6.83 -1.93 8.87
C HIS A 113 -6.98 -1.85 7.33
N SER A 114 -5.89 -1.72 6.58
CA SER A 114 -5.85 -1.73 5.12
C SER A 114 -5.46 -3.10 4.54
N THR A 115 -5.52 -4.16 5.35
CA THR A 115 -5.17 -5.51 4.90
C THR A 115 -6.39 -6.24 4.34
N PHE A 116 -6.39 -6.49 3.04
CA PHE A 116 -7.41 -7.27 2.34
C PHE A 116 -6.77 -8.45 1.61
N LEU A 117 -7.43 -9.59 1.68
CA LEU A 117 -7.17 -10.75 0.83
C LEU A 117 -8.28 -10.82 -0.21
N ILE A 118 -7.92 -10.74 -1.49
CA ILE A 118 -8.86 -10.58 -2.59
C ILE A 118 -8.64 -11.72 -3.57
N ARG A 119 -9.73 -12.41 -3.93
CA ARG A 119 -9.79 -13.27 -5.11
C ARG A 119 -10.64 -12.57 -6.16
N ILE A 120 -10.09 -12.35 -7.34
CA ILE A 120 -10.81 -11.72 -8.45
C ILE A 120 -10.28 -12.24 -9.79
N ASN A 121 -11.18 -12.70 -10.67
CA ASN A 121 -10.81 -13.32 -11.96
C ASN A 121 -9.74 -14.42 -11.81
N GLY A 122 -9.83 -15.21 -10.74
CA GLY A 122 -8.88 -16.28 -10.43
C GLY A 122 -7.55 -15.81 -9.82
N LEU A 123 -7.25 -14.51 -9.81
CA LEU A 123 -6.05 -13.96 -9.17
C LEU A 123 -6.24 -13.84 -7.67
N LEU A 124 -5.18 -14.14 -6.91
CA LEU A 124 -5.12 -13.98 -5.47
C LEU A 124 -4.19 -12.83 -5.10
N ILE A 125 -4.75 -11.80 -4.47
CA ILE A 125 -4.09 -10.52 -4.22
C ILE A 125 -4.15 -10.20 -2.73
N MET A 126 -3.05 -9.68 -2.18
CA MET A 126 -2.96 -9.18 -0.81
C MET A 126 -2.66 -7.68 -0.81
N THR A 127 -3.34 -6.88 0.01
CA THR A 127 -3.04 -5.45 0.19
C THR A 127 -2.42 -5.18 1.56
N ASP A 128 -1.41 -4.32 1.63
CA ASP A 128 -0.81 -3.75 2.85
C ASP A 128 -0.82 -4.72 4.07
N PRO A 129 -0.10 -5.85 3.98
CA PRO A 129 -0.24 -6.94 4.95
C PRO A 129 0.33 -6.56 6.31
N VAL A 130 -0.54 -6.52 7.31
CA VAL A 130 -0.17 -6.32 8.72
C VAL A 130 -0.94 -7.31 9.58
N PHE A 131 -0.31 -8.42 9.95
CA PHE A 131 -0.92 -9.50 10.75
C PHE A 131 -0.64 -9.41 12.24
N TYR A 132 0.37 -8.61 12.63
CA TYR A 132 0.87 -8.52 13.99
C TYR A 132 0.71 -7.12 14.57
N ASP A 133 0.98 -6.97 15.86
CA ASP A 133 1.09 -5.66 16.51
C ASP A 133 2.21 -4.83 15.89
N VAL A 134 1.90 -3.56 15.61
CA VAL A 134 2.92 -2.58 15.24
C VAL A 134 3.48 -1.92 16.50
N PRO A 135 4.74 -1.47 16.51
CA PRO A 135 5.31 -0.87 17.71
C PRO A 135 4.47 0.30 18.23
N LEU A 136 4.17 0.29 19.52
CA LEU A 136 3.37 1.30 20.24
C LEU A 136 1.86 1.31 19.94
N VAL A 137 1.35 0.43 19.07
CA VAL A 137 -0.10 0.29 18.80
C VAL A 137 -0.48 -1.18 18.82
N LYS A 138 -1.31 -1.56 19.79
CA LYS A 138 -1.84 -2.93 19.89
C LYS A 138 -2.97 -3.13 18.90
N ARG A 139 -3.01 -4.29 18.26
CA ARG A 139 -4.17 -4.75 17.51
C ARG A 139 -5.26 -5.17 18.50
N HIS A 140 -6.46 -4.62 18.33
CA HIS A 140 -7.59 -4.89 19.22
C HIS A 140 -8.47 -6.08 18.77
N HIS A 141 -8.38 -6.46 17.48
CA HIS A 141 -9.18 -7.53 16.89
C HIS A 141 -8.27 -8.60 16.28
N GLY A 142 -8.55 -9.87 16.59
CA GLY A 142 -7.83 -11.00 15.99
C GLY A 142 -8.06 -11.10 14.48
N LEU A 143 -7.24 -11.91 13.81
CA LEU A 143 -7.46 -12.26 12.41
C LEU A 143 -8.61 -13.28 12.29
N PRO A 144 -9.36 -13.28 11.17
CA PRO A 144 -10.43 -14.24 10.91
C PRO A 144 -9.92 -15.67 10.64
N PHE A 145 -8.62 -15.85 10.46
CA PHE A 145 -7.95 -17.14 10.33
C PHE A 145 -6.42 -16.96 10.53
N ASP A 146 -5.70 -18.08 10.63
CA ASP A 146 -4.23 -18.07 10.68
C ASP A 146 -3.65 -17.59 9.34
N PRO A 147 -2.86 -16.49 9.30
CA PRO A 147 -2.25 -16.00 8.08
C PRO A 147 -1.24 -16.97 7.46
N SER A 148 -0.78 -17.99 8.19
CA SER A 148 0.08 -19.05 7.65
C SER A 148 -0.61 -19.91 6.57
N LEU A 149 -1.94 -19.89 6.53
CA LEU A 149 -2.76 -20.58 5.52
C LEU A 149 -2.72 -19.88 4.16
N ILE A 150 -2.29 -18.62 4.09
CA ILE A 150 -2.28 -17.83 2.86
C ILE A 150 -1.14 -18.29 1.95
N LYS A 151 -1.52 -18.98 0.88
CA LYS A 151 -0.64 -19.56 -0.14
C LYS A 151 -1.19 -19.30 -1.54
N GLY A 152 -0.32 -19.32 -2.55
CA GLY A 152 -0.68 -19.11 -3.95
C GLY A 152 -1.06 -17.66 -4.28
N LEU A 153 -0.50 -16.68 -3.57
CA LEU A 153 -0.64 -15.27 -3.93
C LEU A 153 0.04 -15.00 -5.27
N ASP A 154 -0.67 -14.33 -6.17
CA ASP A 154 -0.10 -13.79 -7.40
C ASP A 154 0.56 -12.44 -7.14
N TYR A 155 -0.10 -11.58 -6.35
CA TYR A 155 0.34 -10.21 -6.12
C TYR A 155 0.26 -9.78 -4.65
N ILE A 156 1.28 -9.05 -4.20
CA ILE A 156 1.29 -8.35 -2.92
C ILE A 156 1.43 -6.86 -3.17
N LEU A 157 0.40 -6.10 -2.81
CA LEU A 157 0.28 -4.67 -3.07
C LEU A 157 0.74 -3.89 -1.83
N ILE A 158 1.70 -2.99 -2.01
CA ILE A 158 2.22 -2.13 -0.94
C ILE A 158 2.02 -0.66 -1.32
N SER A 159 1.12 0.01 -0.61
CA SER A 159 0.80 1.42 -0.83
C SER A 159 1.94 2.35 -0.39
N HIS A 160 2.54 2.08 0.77
CA HIS A 160 3.64 2.88 1.32
C HIS A 160 4.40 2.19 2.46
N ASN A 161 5.46 2.83 2.96
CA ASN A 161 6.42 2.25 3.90
C ASN A 161 6.08 2.35 5.39
N HIS A 162 4.93 2.93 5.76
CA HIS A 162 4.56 3.06 7.17
C HIS A 162 4.38 1.69 7.82
N ARG A 163 4.60 1.61 9.13
CA ARG A 163 4.61 0.31 9.85
C ARG A 163 3.26 -0.38 9.87
N ASP A 164 2.19 0.40 9.80
CA ASP A 164 0.79 -0.03 9.73
C ASP A 164 0.31 -0.37 8.31
N HIS A 165 1.17 -0.24 7.28
CA HIS A 165 0.89 -0.69 5.91
C HIS A 165 1.98 -1.61 5.32
N CYS A 166 3.18 -1.58 5.91
CA CYS A 166 4.37 -2.30 5.46
C CYS A 166 5.06 -2.94 6.67
N ASP A 167 4.48 -4.05 7.15
CA ASP A 167 5.01 -4.79 8.30
C ASP A 167 6.02 -5.86 7.87
N LYS A 168 7.20 -5.82 8.49
CA LYS A 168 8.32 -6.72 8.16
C LYS A 168 7.99 -8.17 8.47
N LYS A 169 7.29 -8.45 9.58
CA LYS A 169 7.00 -9.83 10.00
C LYS A 169 5.98 -10.46 9.06
N SER A 170 4.93 -9.72 8.72
CA SER A 170 3.87 -10.12 7.80
C SER A 170 4.43 -10.38 6.39
N LEU A 171 5.24 -9.47 5.87
CA LEU A 171 5.89 -9.64 4.57
C LEU A 171 6.84 -10.84 4.53
N LYS A 172 7.60 -11.10 5.60
CA LYS A 172 8.45 -12.29 5.69
C LYS A 172 7.66 -13.59 5.67
N LEU A 173 6.54 -13.64 6.38
CA LEU A 173 5.64 -14.79 6.34
C LEU A 173 5.10 -15.02 4.92
N LEU A 174 4.56 -13.96 4.30
CA LEU A 174 4.00 -14.06 2.96
C LEU A 174 5.04 -14.42 1.91
N GLY A 175 6.21 -13.78 1.91
CA GLY A 175 7.28 -14.08 0.96
C GLY A 175 7.81 -15.50 1.10
N LYS A 176 7.84 -16.06 2.32
CA LYS A 176 8.18 -17.47 2.54
C LYS A 176 7.10 -18.41 1.98
N ASN A 177 5.83 -18.10 2.21
CA ASN A 177 4.71 -18.96 1.81
C ASN A 177 4.33 -18.82 0.33
N ASN A 178 4.73 -17.72 -0.31
CA ASN A 178 4.35 -17.33 -1.67
C ASN A 178 5.61 -16.81 -2.40
N PRO A 179 6.60 -17.67 -2.67
CA PRO A 179 7.87 -17.24 -3.27
C PRO A 179 7.70 -16.64 -4.67
N ASP A 180 6.69 -17.09 -5.42
CA ASP A 180 6.42 -16.66 -6.79
C ASP A 180 5.56 -15.40 -6.90
N ALA A 181 5.01 -14.91 -5.78
CA ALA A 181 4.20 -13.70 -5.77
C ALA A 181 5.02 -12.48 -6.19
N ILE A 182 4.45 -11.62 -7.03
CA ILE A 182 5.07 -10.35 -7.44
C ILE A 182 4.62 -9.26 -6.47
N VAL A 183 5.58 -8.53 -5.92
CA VAL A 183 5.32 -7.42 -5.00
C VAL A 183 5.27 -6.12 -5.80
N LEU A 184 4.12 -5.44 -5.79
CA LEU A 184 3.90 -4.17 -6.47
C LEU A 184 3.96 -3.04 -5.45
N ALA A 185 4.90 -2.11 -5.63
CA ALA A 185 5.15 -1.03 -4.67
C ALA A 185 5.45 0.30 -5.37
N GLY A 186 5.47 1.40 -4.60
CA GLY A 186 5.93 2.70 -5.08
C GLY A 186 7.46 2.75 -5.27
N LEU A 187 7.95 3.73 -6.04
CA LEU A 187 9.39 3.92 -6.27
C LEU A 187 10.21 4.07 -4.97
N GLY A 188 11.36 3.40 -4.93
CA GLY A 188 12.34 3.41 -3.83
C GLY A 188 12.04 2.43 -2.68
N MET A 189 11.03 1.57 -2.82
CA MET A 189 10.65 0.52 -1.87
C MET A 189 11.51 -0.74 -1.97
N GLU A 190 12.05 -1.07 -3.14
CA GLU A 190 12.85 -2.27 -3.43
C GLU A 190 14.04 -2.37 -2.47
N LYS A 191 14.75 -1.27 -2.23
CA LYS A 191 15.87 -1.24 -1.27
C LYS A 191 15.46 -1.64 0.15
N LEU A 192 14.22 -1.37 0.55
CA LEU A 192 13.69 -1.74 1.86
C LEU A 192 13.17 -3.18 1.85
N LEU A 193 12.31 -3.49 0.89
CA LEU A 193 11.62 -4.77 0.77
C LEU A 193 12.59 -5.92 0.46
N GLY A 194 13.57 -5.70 -0.41
CA GLY A 194 14.61 -6.68 -0.76
C GLY A 194 15.52 -7.08 0.41
N LYS A 195 15.50 -6.35 1.53
CA LYS A 195 16.17 -6.77 2.78
C LYS A 195 15.34 -7.79 3.57
N TRP A 196 14.07 -7.95 3.24
CA TRP A 196 13.10 -8.73 4.02
C TRP A 196 12.63 -9.96 3.28
N ILE A 197 12.42 -9.85 1.97
CA ILE A 197 11.85 -10.88 1.10
C ILE A 197 12.69 -11.02 -0.18
N SER A 198 12.56 -12.17 -0.85
CA SER A 198 13.26 -12.50 -2.09
C SER A 198 12.35 -12.48 -3.33
N ASN A 199 11.07 -12.14 -3.14
CA ASN A 199 10.09 -11.97 -4.22
C ASN A 199 10.56 -10.97 -5.27
N THR A 200 10.07 -11.12 -6.50
CA THR A 200 10.20 -10.08 -7.53
C THR A 200 9.44 -8.83 -7.08
N ILE A 201 10.13 -7.68 -7.05
CA ILE A 201 9.55 -6.40 -6.69
C ILE A 201 9.48 -5.53 -7.95
N GLN A 202 8.29 -5.01 -8.27
CA GLN A 202 8.11 -3.98 -9.28
C GLN A 202 7.77 -2.66 -8.62
N GLU A 203 8.40 -1.59 -9.10
CA GLU A 203 8.18 -0.24 -8.61
C GLU A 203 7.52 0.65 -9.66
N ALA A 204 6.50 1.40 -9.26
CA ALA A 204 5.82 2.36 -10.13
C ALA A 204 5.76 3.75 -9.51
N GLY A 205 5.89 4.76 -10.35
CA GLY A 205 5.49 6.13 -10.08
C GLY A 205 4.00 6.32 -10.32
N TRP A 206 3.51 7.51 -10.00
CA TRP A 206 2.11 7.84 -10.20
C TRP A 206 1.72 7.81 -11.67
N PHE A 207 0.50 7.34 -11.89
CA PHE A 207 -0.09 7.07 -13.18
C PHE A 207 0.67 6.00 -13.98
N GLN A 208 1.57 5.23 -13.39
CA GLN A 208 2.25 4.16 -14.11
C GLN A 208 1.55 2.83 -13.91
N LYS A 209 1.42 2.07 -15.00
CA LYS A 209 0.87 0.71 -15.01
C LYS A 209 2.01 -0.29 -14.81
N TYR A 210 1.86 -1.21 -13.84
CA TYR A 210 2.81 -2.30 -13.62
C TYR A 210 2.80 -3.30 -14.79
N LYS A 211 3.91 -4.01 -15.00
CA LYS A 211 4.02 -5.04 -16.04
C LYS A 211 3.63 -6.38 -15.45
N THR A 212 2.35 -6.72 -15.51
CA THR A 212 1.79 -7.96 -14.94
C THR A 212 1.15 -8.82 -16.02
N ASP A 213 1.41 -10.13 -15.98
CA ASP A 213 0.85 -11.11 -16.92
C ASP A 213 -0.56 -11.54 -16.49
N SER A 214 -1.47 -10.57 -16.40
CA SER A 214 -2.79 -10.75 -15.82
C SER A 214 -3.85 -9.99 -16.62
N LEU A 215 -5.09 -10.49 -16.63
CA LEU A 215 -6.23 -9.78 -17.23
C LEU A 215 -6.55 -8.45 -16.50
N ILE A 216 -6.09 -8.33 -15.26
CA ILE A 216 -6.24 -7.14 -14.42
C ILE A 216 -5.01 -6.25 -14.58
N SER A 217 -5.24 -4.96 -14.75
CA SER A 217 -4.19 -3.95 -14.83
C SER A 217 -4.00 -3.29 -13.48
N PHE A 218 -2.78 -3.28 -12.97
CA PHE A 218 -2.44 -2.54 -11.75
C PHE A 218 -1.87 -1.18 -12.12
N VAL A 219 -2.45 -0.10 -11.60
CA VAL A 219 -1.98 1.27 -11.82
C VAL A 219 -1.70 1.93 -10.48
N TYR A 220 -0.50 2.51 -10.34
CA TYR A 220 -0.13 3.22 -9.12
C TYR A 220 -0.61 4.67 -9.21
N LEU A 221 -1.59 5.06 -8.42
CA LEU A 221 -2.22 6.38 -8.45
C LEU A 221 -1.74 7.29 -7.30
N PRO A 222 -1.91 8.62 -7.45
CA PRO A 222 -1.60 9.56 -6.39
C PRO A 222 -2.38 9.30 -5.10
N ALA A 223 -1.65 9.37 -3.98
CA ALA A 223 -2.20 9.39 -2.64
C ALA A 223 -1.79 10.70 -1.97
N GLN A 224 -2.74 11.38 -1.34
CA GLN A 224 -2.42 12.54 -0.51
C GLN A 224 -2.09 12.08 0.92
N HIS A 225 -0.81 11.88 1.20
CA HIS A 225 -0.34 11.40 2.51
C HIS A 225 1.11 11.90 2.79
N TRP A 226 1.69 11.54 3.92
CA TRP A 226 3.13 11.68 4.24
C TRP A 226 3.75 10.29 4.54
N SER A 227 5.05 10.09 4.31
CA SER A 227 5.75 8.81 4.59
C SER A 227 6.83 8.99 5.66
N LYS A 228 6.98 8.05 6.59
CA LYS A 228 8.00 8.08 7.67
C LYS A 228 8.10 6.74 8.39
N ARG A 229 9.30 6.19 8.56
CA ARG A 229 9.53 4.92 9.29
C ARG A 229 10.56 5.04 10.42
N GLY A 230 11.46 6.02 10.33
CA GLY A 230 12.46 6.44 11.31
C GLY A 230 12.35 7.93 11.65
N LEU A 231 13.31 8.45 12.41
CA LEU A 231 13.27 9.85 12.84
C LEU A 231 13.64 10.84 11.71
N THR A 232 14.44 10.39 10.74
CA THR A 232 15.08 11.21 9.71
C THR A 232 14.69 10.84 8.27
N ASP A 233 13.63 10.05 8.07
CA ASP A 233 13.24 9.53 6.75
C ASP A 233 11.86 10.01 6.26
N THR A 234 11.38 11.12 6.82
CA THR A 234 10.15 11.76 6.37
C THR A 234 10.20 12.02 4.86
N ASN A 235 9.21 11.51 4.12
CA ASN A 235 9.02 11.63 2.67
C ASN A 235 10.17 11.08 1.80
N LYS A 236 11.08 10.26 2.35
CA LYS A 236 12.14 9.62 1.56
C LYS A 236 11.66 8.43 0.71
N GLN A 237 10.51 7.85 1.04
CA GLN A 237 9.84 6.84 0.21
C GLN A 237 8.46 7.33 -0.21
N ARG A 238 7.97 6.85 -1.34
CA ARG A 238 6.81 7.45 -2.01
C ARG A 238 5.50 6.84 -1.57
N LEU A 239 4.44 7.61 -1.75
CA LEU A 239 3.08 7.30 -1.35
C LEU A 239 2.22 7.24 -2.59
N GLY A 240 1.37 6.24 -2.68
CA GLY A 240 0.39 6.09 -3.75
C GLY A 240 -0.62 5.03 -3.35
N PHE A 241 -1.79 5.08 -3.97
CA PHE A 241 -2.76 4.00 -3.84
C PHE A 241 -2.69 3.17 -5.12
N LEU A 242 -2.73 1.85 -5.00
CA LEU A 242 -2.97 1.02 -6.18
C LEU A 242 -4.45 1.06 -6.52
N CYS A 243 -4.77 1.42 -7.76
CA CYS A 243 -6.06 1.12 -8.36
C CYS A 243 -5.92 -0.13 -9.24
N TYR A 244 -6.85 -1.05 -9.05
CA TYR A 244 -7.00 -2.31 -9.77
C TYR A 244 -8.33 -2.32 -10.52
#